data_AF-A0A7K3WU99-F1
#
_entry.id   AF-A0A7K3WU99-F1
#
_cell.length_a   1.000
_cell.length_b   1.000
_cell.length_c   1.000
_cell.angle_alpha   90.00
_cell.angle_beta   90.00
_cell.angle_gamma   90.00
#
_symmetry.space_group_name_H-M   'P 1'
#
loop_
_entity.id
_entity.type
_entity.pdbx_description
1 polymer ?
#
loop_
_entity_poly.entity_id
_entity_poly.type
_entity_poly.pdbx_seq_one_letter_code
_entity_poly.pdbx_strand_id
1 'polypeptide(L)'
;MKNYLSFWNLIFVSSIFIFLVSCKNDDENECCDPSNPECENYDPCYAVEEPTAKIQMREQYIRPGEGFFWAPYDSVFYNDVQFSSPYTGPEYEHTWYLGSEIITDPVFTRSHPIERPQFITVSHVITFPVDSACYENLTGRDSTSATYYIIEFWNEFLSYGRFRMVFENETDSFDLELTWIYEDGSPIGIPPIEENNPLTLAINFHNLGDTIDIPFGGRNLENFLSGSDGNLMPRGLLTVDSVDRRTVTMEYQYLNQPFKLSGRVLN
;
A
#
# COMPACT_ATOMS: atom_id res chain seq x y z
N MET A 1 20.19 -43.87 12.22
CA MET A 1 19.48 -42.59 12.00
C MET A 1 18.20 -42.55 12.84
N LYS A 2 18.32 -42.47 14.16
CA LYS A 2 17.24 -42.22 15.11
C LYS A 2 17.94 -41.49 16.25
N ASN A 3 17.64 -40.19 16.44
CA ASN A 3 17.90 -39.39 17.66
C ASN A 3 17.91 -37.86 17.41
N TYR A 4 17.88 -37.37 16.16
CA TYR A 4 17.88 -35.92 15.91
C TYR A 4 16.51 -35.23 16.12
N LEU A 5 15.41 -35.98 16.08
CA LEU A 5 14.06 -35.43 16.27
C LEU A 5 13.77 -35.03 17.74
N SER A 6 14.50 -35.61 18.71
CA SER A 6 14.28 -35.32 20.13
C SER A 6 14.92 -34.02 20.59
N PHE A 7 16.01 -33.59 19.94
CA PHE A 7 16.78 -32.42 20.36
C PHE A 7 16.09 -31.11 19.92
N TRP A 8 15.50 -31.08 18.73
CA TRP A 8 14.75 -29.93 18.21
C TRP A 8 13.46 -29.64 18.98
N ASN A 9 12.76 -30.69 19.43
CA ASN A 9 11.57 -30.53 20.27
C ASN A 9 11.92 -29.95 21.66
N LEU A 10 13.12 -30.22 22.19
CA LEU A 10 13.57 -29.68 23.47
C LEU A 10 13.95 -28.19 23.38
N ILE A 11 14.52 -27.76 22.25
CA ILE A 11 14.81 -26.35 21.98
C ILE A 11 13.51 -25.55 21.78
N PHE A 12 12.53 -26.12 21.06
CA PHE A 12 11.24 -25.46 20.82
C PHE A 12 10.40 -25.29 22.10
N VAL A 13 10.44 -26.27 23.01
CA VAL A 13 9.78 -26.15 24.32
C VAL A 13 10.52 -25.17 25.24
N SER A 14 11.86 -25.13 25.16
CA SER A 14 12.67 -24.19 25.97
C SER A 14 12.52 -22.73 25.54
N SER A 15 12.30 -22.43 24.25
CA SER A 15 12.11 -21.05 23.79
C SER A 15 10.75 -20.48 24.18
N ILE A 16 9.70 -21.31 24.20
CA ILE A 16 8.34 -20.92 24.65
C ILE A 16 8.33 -20.54 26.13
N PHE A 17 9.15 -21.18 26.98
CA PHE A 17 9.25 -20.83 28.40
C PHE A 17 9.96 -19.50 28.68
N ILE A 18 10.82 -19.01 27.78
CA ILE A 18 11.50 -17.71 27.98
C ILE A 18 10.53 -16.55 27.71
N PHE A 19 9.60 -16.69 26.76
CA PHE A 19 8.58 -15.68 26.50
C PHE A 19 7.48 -15.60 27.58
N LEU A 20 7.24 -16.69 28.33
CA LEU A 20 6.26 -16.71 29.43
C LEU A 20 6.82 -16.25 30.79
N VAL A 21 8.13 -15.99 30.89
CA VAL A 21 8.77 -15.48 32.12
C VAL A 21 9.00 -13.95 32.05
N SER A 22 8.69 -13.31 30.91
CA SER A 22 8.62 -11.86 30.82
C SER A 22 7.25 -11.40 31.34
N CYS A 23 7.24 -10.83 32.55
CA CYS A 23 6.07 -10.41 33.34
C CYS A 23 5.37 -11.55 34.09
N LYS A 24 6.04 -12.06 35.14
CA LYS A 24 5.32 -12.62 36.28
C LYS A 24 4.53 -11.49 36.93
N ASN A 25 3.22 -11.68 37.06
CA ASN A 25 2.35 -10.93 37.97
C ASN A 25 2.72 -11.28 39.42
N ASP A 26 3.91 -10.88 39.86
CA ASP A 26 4.19 -10.81 41.29
C ASP A 26 3.46 -9.54 41.77
N ASP A 27 2.47 -9.71 42.65
CA ASP A 27 1.55 -8.67 43.18
C ASP A 27 2.26 -7.47 43.87
N GLU A 28 3.59 -7.37 43.81
CA GLU A 28 4.42 -6.28 44.35
C GLU A 28 5.10 -5.44 43.25
N ASN A 29 4.94 -5.76 41.96
CA ASN A 29 5.55 -5.02 40.85
C ASN A 29 4.47 -4.60 39.82
N GLU A 30 3.55 -3.73 40.25
CA GLU A 30 2.42 -3.19 39.46
C GLU A 30 2.84 -2.31 38.26
N CYS A 31 4.14 -2.08 38.06
CA CYS A 31 4.64 -1.06 37.15
C CYS A 31 5.40 -1.63 35.95
N CYS A 32 4.67 -2.28 35.06
CA CYS A 32 5.16 -2.67 33.72
C CYS A 32 4.88 -1.60 32.65
N ASP A 33 4.13 -0.55 33.00
CA ASP A 33 3.72 0.51 32.07
C ASP A 33 4.59 1.76 32.26
N PRO A 34 5.57 2.01 31.36
CA PRO A 34 6.41 3.20 31.43
C PRO A 34 5.63 4.50 31.17
N SER A 35 4.36 4.45 30.75
CA SER A 35 3.53 5.65 30.60
C SER A 35 2.79 6.08 31.88
N ASN A 36 2.85 5.28 32.95
CA ASN A 36 2.16 5.57 34.20
C ASN A 36 3.03 6.42 35.16
N PRO A 37 2.65 7.66 35.50
CA PRO A 37 3.45 8.56 36.36
C PRO A 37 3.62 8.08 37.80
N GLU A 38 2.78 7.14 38.27
CA GLU A 38 2.90 6.53 39.60
C GLU A 38 3.98 5.44 39.65
N CYS A 39 4.59 5.11 38.51
CA CYS A 39 5.57 4.03 38.38
C CYS A 39 7.03 4.49 38.45
N GLU A 40 7.89 3.67 39.06
CA GLU A 40 9.33 3.96 39.15
C GLU A 40 10.02 4.00 37.77
N ASN A 41 9.50 3.26 36.80
CA ASN A 41 9.96 3.24 35.41
C ASN A 41 9.20 4.23 34.51
N TYR A 42 8.51 5.22 35.09
CA TYR A 42 7.81 6.24 34.31
C TYR A 42 8.79 6.98 33.40
N ASP A 43 8.50 6.92 32.10
CA ASP A 43 9.16 7.68 31.06
C ASP A 43 8.09 8.53 30.34
N PRO A 44 8.03 9.85 30.60
CA PRO A 44 7.05 10.73 29.97
C PRO A 44 7.17 10.77 28.44
N CYS A 45 8.27 10.26 27.89
CA CYS A 45 8.59 10.28 26.47
C CYS A 45 8.26 8.97 25.76
N TYR A 46 7.91 7.91 26.49
CA TYR A 46 7.68 6.58 25.92
C TYR A 46 6.60 6.54 24.83
N ALA A 47 5.53 7.33 24.99
CA ALA A 47 4.40 7.36 24.06
C ALA A 47 4.41 8.58 23.11
N VAL A 48 5.44 9.42 23.18
CA VAL A 48 5.53 10.61 22.34
C VAL A 48 6.25 10.21 21.06
N GLU A 49 5.57 10.20 19.92
CA GLU A 49 6.22 9.98 18.62
C GLU A 49 6.89 11.28 18.15
N GLU A 50 8.17 11.19 17.76
CA GLU A 50 8.93 12.32 17.24
C GLU A 50 8.27 12.87 15.95
N PRO A 51 7.94 14.17 15.87
CA PRO A 51 7.43 14.75 14.64
C PRO A 51 8.45 14.69 13.50
N THR A 52 8.01 14.21 12.35
CA THR A 52 8.84 14.08 11.14
C THR A 52 8.17 14.74 9.93
N ALA A 53 8.97 15.15 8.95
CA ALA A 53 8.49 15.68 7.68
C ALA A 53 7.89 14.60 6.75
N LYS A 54 7.52 13.42 7.27
CA LYS A 54 7.02 12.28 6.49
C LYS A 54 5.93 12.71 5.51
N ILE A 55 6.17 12.44 4.23
CA ILE A 55 5.24 12.76 3.14
C ILE A 55 4.33 11.56 2.91
N GLN A 56 3.03 11.82 2.93
CA GLN A 56 2.00 10.87 2.57
C GLN A 56 1.41 11.27 1.22
N MET A 57 1.59 10.43 0.21
CA MET A 57 1.06 10.67 -1.14
C MET A 57 -0.07 9.67 -1.42
N ARG A 58 -1.21 10.15 -1.90
CA ARG A 58 -2.37 9.32 -2.23
C ARG A 58 -3.00 9.79 -3.53
N GLU A 59 -3.65 8.87 -4.22
CA GLU A 59 -4.48 9.20 -5.38
C GLU A 59 -5.92 8.75 -5.14
N GLN A 60 -6.86 9.55 -5.63
CA GLN A 60 -8.28 9.26 -5.53
C GLN A 60 -8.72 8.40 -6.71
N TYR A 61 -9.47 7.34 -6.44
CA TYR A 61 -10.23 6.62 -7.45
C TYR A 61 -11.59 6.18 -6.90
N ILE A 62 -12.47 5.74 -7.79
CA ILE A 62 -13.78 5.22 -7.42
C ILE A 62 -13.67 3.71 -7.31
N ARG A 63 -13.99 3.18 -6.13
CA ARG A 63 -14.10 1.75 -5.87
C ARG A 63 -15.57 1.33 -5.93
N PRO A 64 -15.96 0.35 -6.78
CA PRO A 64 -17.34 -0.08 -6.87
C PRO A 64 -17.90 -0.49 -5.51
N GLY A 65 -19.08 0.02 -5.17
CA GLY A 65 -19.75 -0.26 -3.88
C GLY A 65 -19.25 0.58 -2.69
N GLU A 66 -18.06 1.16 -2.74
CA GLU A 66 -17.47 1.95 -1.65
C GLU A 66 -17.38 3.46 -1.95
N GLY A 67 -17.46 3.84 -3.23
CA GLY A 67 -17.42 5.25 -3.64
C GLY A 67 -16.00 5.78 -3.79
N PHE A 68 -15.76 7.02 -3.39
CA PHE A 68 -14.44 7.64 -3.49
C PHE A 68 -13.49 7.06 -2.44
N PHE A 69 -12.37 6.54 -2.91
CA PHE A 69 -11.32 5.94 -2.09
C PHE A 69 -9.98 6.61 -2.38
N TRP A 70 -9.17 6.80 -1.33
CA TRP A 70 -7.79 7.26 -1.46
C TRP A 70 -6.87 6.06 -1.34
N ALA A 71 -6.16 5.74 -2.42
CA ALA A 71 -5.21 4.65 -2.46
C ALA A 71 -4.22 4.74 -1.28
N PRO A 72 -3.75 3.59 -0.76
CA PRO A 72 -2.60 3.59 0.14
C PRO A 72 -1.38 4.25 -0.50
N TYR A 73 -0.41 4.62 0.33
CA TYR A 73 0.76 5.39 -0.11
C TYR A 73 1.49 4.71 -1.26
N ASP A 74 1.67 5.43 -2.36
CA ASP A 74 2.39 4.95 -3.54
C ASP A 74 3.32 6.05 -4.09
N SER A 75 4.08 5.69 -5.12
CA SER A 75 4.99 6.53 -5.87
C SER A 75 4.65 6.55 -7.37
N VAL A 76 3.55 5.93 -7.78
CA VAL A 76 3.08 5.84 -9.17
C VAL A 76 1.68 6.42 -9.19
N PHE A 77 1.39 7.34 -10.12
CA PHE A 77 0.12 8.08 -10.09
C PHE A 77 -0.41 8.39 -11.49
N TYR A 78 -1.74 8.32 -11.65
CA TYR A 78 -2.41 8.73 -12.88
C TYR A 78 -2.40 10.25 -13.03
N ASN A 79 -2.97 11.04 -12.12
CA ASN A 79 -3.00 12.49 -12.33
C ASN A 79 -3.04 13.31 -11.05
N ASP A 80 -4.04 13.07 -10.20
CA ASP A 80 -4.29 13.88 -9.02
C ASP A 80 -3.61 13.23 -7.82
N VAL A 81 -2.62 13.94 -7.28
CA VAL A 81 -1.88 13.49 -6.10
C VAL A 81 -2.26 14.38 -4.92
N GLN A 82 -2.78 13.77 -3.87
CA GLN A 82 -2.93 14.39 -2.56
C GLN A 82 -1.67 14.17 -1.75
N PHE A 83 -1.18 15.23 -1.15
CA PHE A 83 -0.06 15.26 -0.23
C PHE A 83 -0.58 15.58 1.17
N SER A 84 -0.12 14.85 2.16
CA SER A 84 -0.45 15.12 3.57
C SER A 84 0.72 14.85 4.51
N SER A 85 0.66 15.46 5.68
CA SER A 85 1.49 15.13 6.84
C SER A 85 0.69 14.28 7.84
N PRO A 86 1.28 13.28 8.53
CA PRO A 86 0.63 12.62 9.66
C PRO A 86 0.47 13.55 10.88
N TYR A 87 1.32 14.58 10.99
CA TYR A 87 1.24 15.59 12.04
C TYR A 87 0.40 16.75 11.53
N THR A 88 -0.75 16.96 12.17
CA THR A 88 -1.71 18.03 11.84
C THR A 88 -2.10 18.72 13.13
N GLY A 89 -2.00 20.05 13.19
CA GLY A 89 -2.34 20.80 14.40
C GLY A 89 -1.84 22.24 14.29
N PRO A 90 -2.38 23.18 15.09
CA PRO A 90 -1.94 24.57 15.08
C PRO A 90 -0.47 24.77 15.51
N GLU A 91 0.12 23.78 16.18
CA GLU A 91 1.52 23.76 16.60
C GLU A 91 2.51 23.35 15.50
N TYR A 92 2.00 22.80 14.39
CA TYR A 92 2.81 22.37 13.26
C TYR A 92 2.70 23.39 12.12
N GLU A 93 3.84 23.92 11.69
CA GLU A 93 3.93 24.75 10.49
C GLU A 93 4.44 23.91 9.33
N HIS A 94 3.68 23.87 8.25
CA HIS A 94 4.02 23.11 7.05
C HIS A 94 4.52 24.04 5.95
N THR A 95 5.56 23.62 5.24
CA THR A 95 6.00 24.24 4.00
C THR A 95 6.36 23.16 3.00
N TRP A 96 5.57 23.09 1.93
CA TRP A 96 5.77 22.18 0.82
C TRP A 96 6.36 22.91 -0.37
N TYR A 97 7.27 22.25 -1.06
CA TYR A 97 7.85 22.71 -2.30
C TYR A 97 7.52 21.72 -3.41
N LEU A 98 6.75 22.19 -4.40
CA LEU A 98 6.40 21.42 -5.59
C LEU A 98 6.79 22.23 -6.82
N GLY A 99 7.97 21.93 -7.39
CA GLY A 99 8.58 22.78 -8.41
C GLY A 99 8.85 24.18 -7.86
N SER A 100 8.21 25.21 -8.43
CA SER A 100 8.27 26.60 -7.95
C SER A 100 7.15 26.96 -6.98
N GLU A 101 6.19 26.07 -6.75
CA GLU A 101 5.05 26.32 -5.87
C GLU A 101 5.46 26.12 -4.41
N ILE A 102 5.00 27.03 -3.54
CA ILE A 102 5.12 26.93 -2.09
C ILE A 102 3.72 26.80 -1.51
N ILE A 103 3.45 25.71 -0.79
CA ILE A 103 2.16 25.43 -0.16
C ILE A 103 2.35 25.34 1.35
N THR A 104 1.45 25.94 2.13
CA THR A 104 1.53 25.96 3.61
C THR A 104 0.46 25.11 4.29
N ASP A 105 -0.48 24.56 3.53
CA ASP A 105 -1.53 23.70 4.06
C ASP A 105 -0.97 22.34 4.51
N PRO A 106 -1.48 21.74 5.60
CA PRO A 106 -1.07 20.39 6.04
C PRO A 106 -1.48 19.29 5.06
N VAL A 107 -2.51 19.56 4.23
CA VAL A 107 -3.04 18.66 3.21
C VAL A 107 -3.41 19.47 1.97
N PHE A 108 -2.97 19.02 0.80
CA PHE A 108 -3.34 19.65 -0.46
C PHE A 108 -3.34 18.63 -1.61
N THR A 109 -4.09 18.91 -2.68
CA THR A 109 -4.13 18.09 -3.89
C THR A 109 -3.63 18.88 -5.09
N ARG A 110 -2.87 18.25 -5.97
CA ARG A 110 -2.42 18.84 -7.24
C ARG A 110 -2.65 17.89 -8.40
N SER A 111 -3.11 18.46 -9.51
CA SER A 111 -3.20 17.82 -10.82
C SER A 111 -1.93 18.11 -11.61
N HIS A 112 -1.51 17.18 -12.46
CA HIS A 112 -0.28 17.30 -13.26
C HIS A 112 -0.57 17.27 -14.77
N PRO A 113 -0.97 18.41 -15.38
CA PRO A 113 -1.17 18.52 -16.82
C PRO A 113 0.18 18.68 -17.54
N ILE A 114 1.01 17.65 -17.47
CA ILE A 114 2.39 17.63 -17.98
C ILE A 114 2.55 16.58 -19.08
N GLU A 115 3.63 16.69 -19.86
CA GLU A 115 4.06 15.62 -20.75
C GLU A 115 4.46 14.39 -19.94
N ARG A 116 4.10 13.21 -20.45
CA ARG A 116 4.25 11.92 -19.78
C ARG A 116 5.22 11.03 -20.55
N PRO A 117 5.95 10.13 -19.87
CA PRO A 117 5.98 9.96 -18.42
C PRO A 117 6.90 10.98 -17.75
N GLN A 118 6.69 11.28 -16.48
CA GLN A 118 7.50 12.28 -15.76
C GLN A 118 7.71 11.93 -14.29
N PHE A 119 8.93 12.17 -13.80
CA PHE A 119 9.21 12.17 -12.36
C PHE A 119 9.03 13.57 -11.78
N ILE A 120 8.33 13.65 -10.65
CA ILE A 120 8.11 14.90 -9.92
C ILE A 120 8.65 14.72 -8.50
N THR A 121 9.34 15.74 -8.01
CA THR A 121 9.84 15.76 -6.63
C THR A 121 9.05 16.78 -5.83
N VAL A 122 8.55 16.34 -4.68
CA VAL A 122 7.95 17.18 -3.65
C VAL A 122 8.89 17.20 -2.44
N SER A 123 9.07 18.37 -1.83
CA SER A 123 9.78 18.48 -0.56
C SER A 123 8.83 19.01 0.51
N HIS A 124 8.98 18.52 1.73
CA HIS A 124 8.21 18.93 2.88
C HIS A 124 9.18 19.38 3.96
N VAL A 125 8.90 20.55 4.53
CA VAL A 125 9.53 21.07 5.74
C VAL A 125 8.42 21.23 6.76
N ILE A 126 8.66 20.70 7.96
CA ILE A 126 7.78 20.89 9.10
C ILE A 126 8.55 21.59 10.21
N THR A 127 7.93 22.58 10.84
CA THR A 127 8.42 23.23 12.06
C THR A 127 7.45 22.91 13.19
N PHE A 128 7.95 22.62 14.38
CA PHE A 128 7.17 22.17 15.53
C PHE A 128 7.83 22.59 16.86
N PRO A 129 7.05 22.72 17.95
CA PRO A 129 7.62 23.01 19.27
C PRO A 129 8.54 21.87 19.72
N VAL A 130 9.70 22.23 20.27
CA VAL A 130 10.65 21.26 20.81
C VAL A 130 10.25 20.90 22.23
N ASP A 131 9.92 19.63 22.45
CA ASP A 131 9.89 19.08 23.80
C ASP A 131 11.31 18.70 24.23
N SER A 132 12.01 19.68 24.82
CA SER A 132 13.37 19.47 25.30
C SER A 132 13.49 18.43 26.41
N ALA A 133 12.38 18.04 27.06
CA ALA A 133 12.40 16.98 28.07
C ALA A 133 12.53 15.59 27.43
N CYS A 134 11.96 15.42 26.24
CA CYS A 134 11.99 14.15 25.51
C CYS A 134 13.02 14.11 24.39
N TYR A 135 13.41 15.27 23.87
CA TYR A 135 14.21 15.37 22.66
C TYR A 135 15.25 16.48 22.76
N GLU A 136 16.34 16.23 23.48
CA GLU A 136 17.41 17.22 23.71
C GLU A 136 18.10 17.71 22.42
N ASN A 137 18.08 16.90 21.37
CA ASN A 137 18.78 17.19 20.11
C ASN A 137 17.86 17.70 18.99
N LEU A 138 16.56 17.83 19.23
CA LEU A 138 15.64 18.32 18.20
C LEU A 138 15.76 19.82 18.03
N THR A 139 15.78 20.26 16.77
CA THR A 139 15.83 21.68 16.41
C THR A 139 14.44 22.31 16.26
N GLY A 140 13.38 21.51 16.36
CA GLY A 140 12.01 21.92 16.08
C GLY A 140 11.73 22.06 14.59
N ARG A 141 12.57 21.44 13.75
CA ARG A 141 12.44 21.46 12.30
C ARG A 141 12.95 20.16 11.71
N ASP A 142 12.16 19.58 10.81
CA ASP A 142 12.56 18.45 9.98
C ASP A 142 12.23 18.73 8.50
N SER A 143 12.93 18.05 7.59
CA SER A 143 12.68 18.16 6.17
C SER A 143 12.97 16.87 5.42
N THR A 144 12.12 16.54 4.45
CA THR A 144 12.33 15.41 3.56
C THR A 144 11.88 15.73 2.15
N SER A 145 12.27 14.89 1.20
CA SER A 145 11.84 14.96 -0.19
C SER A 145 11.44 13.58 -0.68
N ALA A 146 10.38 13.53 -1.48
CA ALA A 146 9.92 12.33 -2.14
C ALA A 146 9.78 12.58 -3.64
N THR A 147 10.25 11.62 -4.43
CA THR A 147 10.04 11.62 -5.88
C THR A 147 8.99 10.57 -6.21
N TYR A 148 8.01 10.95 -7.04
CA TYR A 148 6.99 10.06 -7.57
C TYR A 148 6.94 10.15 -9.09
N TYR A 149 6.28 9.18 -9.69
CA TYR A 149 6.23 8.92 -11.11
C TYR A 149 4.79 9.10 -11.62
N ILE A 150 4.64 9.92 -12.65
CA ILE A 150 3.40 10.11 -13.39
C ILE A 150 3.46 9.22 -14.62
N ILE A 151 2.54 8.26 -14.70
CA ILE A 151 2.50 7.22 -15.73
C ILE A 151 2.12 7.78 -17.11
N GLU A 152 2.63 7.13 -18.15
CA GLU A 152 2.22 7.31 -19.55
C GLU A 152 1.12 6.32 -19.93
N PHE A 153 1.18 5.08 -19.44
CA PHE A 153 0.26 3.99 -19.77
C PHE A 153 -0.39 3.37 -18.53
N TRP A 154 -1.65 2.93 -18.66
CA TRP A 154 -2.39 2.25 -17.58
C TRP A 154 -1.68 1.00 -17.04
N ASN A 155 -0.99 0.27 -17.91
CA ASN A 155 -0.30 -0.98 -17.55
C ASN A 155 0.96 -0.75 -16.69
N GLU A 156 1.33 0.50 -16.38
CA GLU A 156 2.46 0.80 -15.49
C GLU A 156 2.11 0.71 -14.00
N PHE A 157 0.83 0.66 -13.66
CA PHE A 157 0.40 0.36 -12.30
C PHE A 157 0.74 -1.09 -11.92
N LEU A 158 1.18 -1.31 -10.67
CA LEU A 158 1.57 -2.64 -10.19
C LEU A 158 0.41 -3.63 -10.11
N SER A 159 -0.82 -3.13 -10.06
CA SER A 159 -2.03 -3.95 -10.09
C SER A 159 -2.43 -4.40 -11.50
N TYR A 160 -1.57 -4.14 -12.50
CA TYR A 160 -1.67 -4.59 -13.89
C TYR A 160 -0.41 -5.37 -14.30
N GLY A 161 -0.47 -6.06 -15.43
CA GLY A 161 0.62 -6.89 -15.94
C GLY A 161 0.47 -8.36 -15.55
N ARG A 162 1.60 -9.06 -15.44
CA ARG A 162 1.65 -10.52 -15.25
C ARG A 162 1.90 -10.91 -13.80
N PHE A 163 1.15 -11.88 -13.33
CA PHE A 163 1.19 -12.41 -11.98
C PHE A 163 1.34 -13.92 -12.01
N ARG A 164 2.16 -14.49 -11.14
CA ARG A 164 2.17 -15.93 -10.87
C ARG A 164 1.33 -16.20 -9.64
N MET A 165 0.18 -16.81 -9.85
CA MET A 165 -0.84 -17.04 -8.83
C MET A 165 -0.94 -18.53 -8.48
N VAL A 166 -1.37 -18.81 -7.26
CA VAL A 166 -1.76 -20.14 -6.78
C VAL A 166 -3.09 -19.99 -6.04
N PHE A 167 -4.02 -20.92 -6.29
CA PHE A 167 -5.25 -20.98 -5.50
C PHE A 167 -4.96 -21.38 -4.06
N GLU A 168 -5.77 -20.89 -3.14
CA GLU A 168 -5.69 -21.30 -1.74
C GLU A 168 -5.85 -22.83 -1.63
N ASN A 169 -4.92 -23.47 -0.89
CA ASN A 169 -4.82 -24.92 -0.74
C ASN A 169 -4.35 -25.71 -1.97
N GLU A 170 -3.89 -25.04 -3.02
CA GLU A 170 -3.24 -25.68 -4.16
C GLU A 170 -1.74 -25.44 -4.17
N THR A 171 -1.03 -26.23 -4.98
CA THR A 171 0.43 -26.12 -5.16
C THR A 171 0.82 -25.76 -6.58
N ASP A 172 -0.07 -26.00 -7.55
CA ASP A 172 0.19 -25.70 -8.95
C ASP A 172 -0.06 -24.21 -9.20
N SER A 173 0.99 -23.51 -9.61
CA SER A 173 0.89 -22.10 -9.95
C SER A 173 0.57 -21.90 -11.42
N PHE A 174 -0.13 -20.83 -11.75
CA PHE A 174 -0.38 -20.39 -13.12
C PHE A 174 -0.07 -18.90 -13.28
N ASP A 175 0.16 -18.48 -14.53
CA ASP A 175 0.38 -17.07 -14.85
C ASP A 175 -0.96 -16.45 -15.25
N LEU A 176 -1.35 -15.36 -14.58
CA LEU A 176 -2.50 -14.50 -14.89
C LEU A 176 -1.96 -13.18 -15.46
N GLU A 177 -2.59 -12.62 -16.48
CA GLU A 177 -2.29 -11.26 -16.95
C GLU A 177 -3.54 -10.39 -16.94
N LEU A 178 -3.42 -9.17 -16.41
CA LEU A 178 -4.46 -8.14 -16.48
C LEU A 178 -3.90 -6.95 -17.25
N THR A 179 -4.48 -6.61 -18.39
CA THR A 179 -3.95 -5.58 -19.29
C THR A 179 -5.02 -4.72 -19.94
N TRP A 180 -4.65 -3.46 -20.19
CA TRP A 180 -5.44 -2.45 -20.87
C TRP A 180 -4.77 -2.12 -22.20
N ILE A 181 -5.44 -2.47 -23.30
CA ILE A 181 -4.94 -2.28 -24.67
C ILE A 181 -6.05 -1.77 -25.60
N TYR A 182 -5.68 -1.16 -26.72
CA TYR A 182 -6.61 -0.91 -27.82
C TYR A 182 -6.80 -2.19 -28.66
N GLU A 183 -7.80 -2.18 -29.56
CA GLU A 183 -8.08 -3.29 -30.48
C GLU A 183 -6.89 -3.70 -31.36
N ASP A 184 -5.95 -2.77 -31.63
CA ASP A 184 -4.73 -3.03 -32.39
C ASP A 184 -3.58 -3.64 -31.57
N GLY A 185 -3.80 -3.86 -30.27
CA GLY A 185 -2.79 -4.39 -29.34
C GLY A 185 -1.89 -3.35 -28.69
N SER A 186 -2.02 -2.06 -29.05
CA SER A 186 -1.20 -1.00 -28.46
C SER A 186 -1.66 -0.67 -27.03
N PRO A 187 -0.73 -0.27 -26.13
CA PRO A 187 -1.06 0.05 -24.75
C PRO A 187 -1.91 1.32 -24.66
N ILE A 188 -2.78 1.39 -23.66
CA ILE A 188 -3.63 2.56 -23.45
C ILE A 188 -2.84 3.66 -22.75
N GLY A 189 -2.52 4.70 -23.51
CA GLY A 189 -1.90 5.93 -23.02
C GLY A 189 -2.84 6.82 -22.21
N ILE A 190 -2.26 7.84 -21.55
CA ILE A 190 -2.96 8.83 -20.73
C ILE A 190 -2.70 10.24 -21.29
N PRO A 191 -3.73 10.98 -21.73
CA PRO A 191 -5.13 10.58 -21.85
C PRO A 191 -5.35 9.52 -22.94
N PRO A 192 -6.45 8.74 -22.88
CA PRO A 192 -6.79 7.80 -23.95
C PRO A 192 -7.10 8.54 -25.26
N ILE A 193 -6.82 7.88 -26.39
CA ILE A 193 -7.16 8.36 -27.73
C ILE A 193 -8.66 8.18 -27.91
N GLU A 194 -9.40 9.28 -28.10
CA GLU A 194 -10.88 9.29 -28.11
C GLU A 194 -11.50 8.38 -29.19
N GLU A 195 -10.78 8.10 -30.27
CA GLU A 195 -11.28 7.32 -31.42
C GLU A 195 -11.23 5.80 -31.21
N ASN A 196 -10.52 5.32 -30.20
CA ASN A 196 -10.32 3.89 -29.98
C ASN A 196 -11.03 3.41 -28.71
N ASN A 197 -11.74 2.29 -28.82
CA ASN A 197 -12.33 1.63 -27.65
C ASN A 197 -11.26 0.85 -26.90
N PRO A 198 -11.05 1.13 -25.60
CA PRO A 198 -10.15 0.35 -24.78
C PRO A 198 -10.73 -1.05 -24.52
N LEU A 199 -9.87 -2.07 -24.54
CA LEU A 199 -10.17 -3.43 -24.13
C LEU A 199 -9.51 -3.73 -22.78
N THR A 200 -10.26 -4.38 -21.91
CA THR A 200 -9.83 -4.81 -20.57
C THR A 200 -9.65 -6.32 -20.55
N LEU A 201 -8.45 -6.79 -20.86
CA LEU A 201 -8.21 -8.22 -21.06
C LEU A 201 -7.64 -8.88 -19.81
N ALA A 202 -8.24 -10.02 -19.46
CA ALA A 202 -7.66 -10.98 -18.54
C ALA A 202 -7.22 -12.23 -19.32
N ILE A 203 -5.92 -12.54 -19.27
CA ILE A 203 -5.33 -13.70 -19.95
C ILE A 203 -5.08 -14.79 -18.93
N ASN A 204 -5.50 -16.01 -19.26
CA ASN A 204 -5.48 -17.19 -18.41
C ASN A 204 -6.21 -16.96 -17.08
N PHE A 205 -7.35 -16.25 -17.15
CA PHE A 205 -8.19 -16.04 -15.98
C PHE A 205 -8.69 -17.38 -15.45
N HIS A 206 -8.65 -17.56 -14.13
CA HIS A 206 -9.07 -18.81 -13.49
C HIS A 206 -8.33 -20.07 -14.01
N ASN A 207 -7.11 -19.91 -14.54
CA ASN A 207 -6.29 -20.99 -15.12
C ASN A 207 -6.98 -21.79 -16.25
N LEU A 208 -7.81 -21.11 -17.06
CA LEU A 208 -8.56 -21.74 -18.15
C LEU A 208 -7.82 -21.73 -19.51
N GLY A 209 -6.69 -21.03 -19.61
CA GLY A 209 -5.90 -20.90 -20.83
C GLY A 209 -6.56 -20.04 -21.91
N ASP A 210 -7.58 -19.25 -21.57
CA ASP A 210 -8.32 -18.37 -22.47
C ASP A 210 -7.92 -16.89 -22.29
N THR A 211 -8.40 -16.04 -23.19
CA THR A 211 -8.37 -14.58 -23.04
C THR A 211 -9.79 -14.09 -23.04
N ILE A 212 -10.18 -13.39 -21.98
CA ILE A 212 -11.53 -12.87 -21.83
C ILE A 212 -11.50 -11.37 -21.53
N ASP A 213 -12.47 -10.65 -22.09
CA ASP A 213 -12.71 -9.25 -21.76
C ASP A 213 -13.52 -9.20 -20.45
N ILE A 214 -12.88 -8.71 -19.39
CA ILE A 214 -13.47 -8.59 -18.06
C ILE A 214 -13.44 -7.13 -17.65
N PRO A 215 -14.57 -6.55 -17.23
CA PRO A 215 -14.55 -5.21 -16.69
C PRO A 215 -13.76 -5.22 -15.36
N PHE A 216 -12.58 -4.61 -15.38
CA PHE A 216 -11.79 -4.35 -14.20
C PHE A 216 -11.21 -2.95 -14.26
N GLY A 217 -10.94 -2.38 -13.09
CA GLY A 217 -10.35 -1.06 -12.95
C GLY A 217 -9.50 -1.03 -11.70
N GLY A 218 -8.52 -0.15 -11.65
CA GLY A 218 -7.59 -0.13 -10.55
C GLY A 218 -6.61 1.00 -10.70
N ARG A 219 -5.92 1.30 -9.61
CA ARG A 219 -4.76 2.16 -9.62
C ARG A 219 -3.77 1.60 -8.62
N ASN A 220 -2.50 1.85 -8.85
CA ASN A 220 -1.45 1.61 -7.86
C ASN A 220 -1.34 0.13 -7.49
N LEU A 221 -1.58 -0.16 -6.23
CA LEU A 221 -1.48 -1.48 -5.62
C LEU A 221 -2.82 -2.23 -5.62
N GLU A 222 -3.90 -1.63 -6.13
CA GLU A 222 -5.23 -2.24 -6.10
C GLU A 222 -5.86 -2.30 -7.49
N ASN A 223 -6.57 -3.39 -7.75
CA ASN A 223 -7.41 -3.57 -8.93
C ASN A 223 -8.69 -4.30 -8.51
N PHE A 224 -9.83 -3.87 -9.00
CA PHE A 224 -11.12 -4.45 -8.73
C PHE A 224 -11.72 -5.04 -10.01
N LEU A 225 -12.34 -6.20 -9.88
CA LEU A 225 -13.19 -6.77 -10.91
C LEU A 225 -14.62 -6.31 -10.63
N SER A 226 -15.29 -5.72 -11.62
CA SER A 226 -16.61 -5.07 -11.45
C SER A 226 -17.77 -5.87 -12.04
N GLY A 227 -17.63 -7.19 -12.16
CA GLY A 227 -18.72 -8.08 -12.56
C GLY A 227 -19.95 -8.00 -11.65
N SER A 228 -21.11 -8.43 -12.16
CA SER A 228 -22.37 -8.43 -11.42
C SER A 228 -22.68 -9.75 -10.73
N ASP A 229 -23.43 -9.67 -9.63
CA ASP A 229 -23.83 -10.79 -8.78
C ASP A 229 -24.63 -11.82 -9.60
N GLY A 230 -24.01 -12.95 -9.94
CA GLY A 230 -24.69 -14.11 -10.53
C GLY A 230 -24.28 -14.53 -11.94
N ASN A 231 -23.35 -13.82 -12.60
CA ASN A 231 -23.03 -14.02 -14.01
C ASN A 231 -21.65 -14.68 -14.28
N LEU A 232 -21.35 -14.87 -15.57
CA LEU A 232 -20.04 -15.24 -16.13
C LEU A 232 -18.95 -14.15 -15.93
N MET A 233 -19.22 -13.09 -15.17
CA MET A 233 -18.29 -11.99 -14.93
C MET A 233 -17.83 -12.01 -13.47
N PRO A 234 -16.52 -12.13 -13.21
CA PRO A 234 -16.02 -12.15 -11.85
C PRO A 234 -16.13 -10.78 -11.19
N ARG A 235 -16.30 -10.79 -9.86
CA ARG A 235 -16.23 -9.59 -9.01
C ARG A 235 -15.22 -9.80 -7.90
N GLY A 236 -14.40 -8.83 -7.56
CA GLY A 236 -13.36 -9.04 -6.56
C GLY A 236 -12.32 -7.96 -6.50
N LEU A 237 -11.27 -8.24 -5.74
CA LEU A 237 -10.14 -7.35 -5.48
C LEU A 237 -8.84 -8.12 -5.67
N LEU A 238 -7.92 -7.51 -6.41
CA LEU A 238 -6.50 -7.83 -6.42
C LEU A 238 -5.77 -6.72 -5.67
N THR A 239 -4.87 -7.12 -4.76
CA THR A 239 -4.03 -6.22 -3.98
C THR A 239 -2.59 -6.67 -4.07
N VAL A 240 -1.70 -5.72 -4.31
CA VAL A 240 -0.25 -5.88 -4.24
C VAL A 240 0.22 -5.37 -2.88
N ASP A 241 1.05 -6.13 -2.19
CA ASP A 241 1.59 -5.75 -0.90
C ASP A 241 2.40 -4.45 -1.01
N SER A 242 2.11 -3.48 -0.13
CA SER A 242 2.72 -2.15 -0.19
C SER A 242 4.16 -2.12 0.32
N VAL A 243 4.59 -3.14 1.07
CA VAL A 243 5.92 -3.22 1.68
C VAL A 243 6.91 -3.87 0.71
N ASP A 244 6.58 -5.05 0.18
CA ASP A 244 7.50 -5.79 -0.70
C ASP A 244 7.26 -5.51 -2.20
N ARG A 245 6.10 -4.91 -2.55
CA ARG A 245 5.68 -4.57 -3.92
C ARG A 245 5.74 -5.74 -4.90
N ARG A 246 5.67 -6.97 -4.39
CA ARG A 246 5.81 -8.20 -5.16
C ARG A 246 4.77 -9.22 -4.81
N THR A 247 4.38 -9.35 -3.55
CA THR A 247 3.35 -10.27 -3.11
C THR A 247 2.00 -9.76 -3.59
N VAL A 248 1.21 -10.66 -4.17
CA VAL A 248 -0.12 -10.34 -4.69
C VAL A 248 -1.14 -11.27 -4.06
N THR A 249 -2.24 -10.70 -3.60
CA THR A 249 -3.42 -11.45 -3.15
C THR A 249 -4.59 -11.07 -4.02
N MET A 250 -5.44 -12.05 -4.33
CA MET A 250 -6.64 -11.80 -5.10
C MET A 250 -7.81 -12.57 -4.49
N GLU A 251 -8.88 -11.86 -4.16
CA GLU A 251 -10.11 -12.42 -3.62
C GLU A 251 -11.25 -12.04 -4.56
N TYR A 252 -11.92 -13.03 -5.14
CA TYR A 252 -13.02 -12.77 -6.08
C TYR A 252 -14.11 -13.83 -5.99
N GLN A 253 -15.28 -13.51 -6.55
CA GLN A 253 -16.36 -14.45 -6.79
C GLN A 253 -16.54 -14.64 -8.28
N TYR A 254 -16.65 -15.90 -8.71
CA TYR A 254 -16.89 -16.29 -10.09
C TYR A 254 -17.86 -17.48 -10.10
N LEU A 255 -18.88 -17.46 -10.97
CA LEU A 255 -19.93 -18.50 -11.00
C LEU A 255 -20.59 -18.74 -9.63
N ASN A 256 -20.80 -17.67 -8.87
CA ASN A 256 -21.30 -17.68 -7.49
C ASN A 256 -20.41 -18.39 -6.45
N GLN A 257 -19.17 -18.75 -6.78
CA GLN A 257 -18.21 -19.37 -5.87
C GLN A 257 -17.09 -18.38 -5.49
N PRO A 258 -16.71 -18.28 -4.21
CA PRO A 258 -15.59 -17.46 -3.78
C PRO A 258 -14.26 -18.18 -4.08
N PHE A 259 -13.27 -17.40 -4.49
CA PHE A 259 -11.91 -17.84 -4.74
C PHE A 259 -10.93 -16.89 -4.07
N LYS A 260 -9.87 -17.47 -3.52
CA LYS A 260 -8.73 -16.75 -2.97
C LYS A 260 -7.46 -17.27 -3.61
N LEU A 261 -6.63 -16.33 -4.06
CA LEU A 261 -5.34 -16.60 -4.66
C LEU A 261 -4.28 -15.77 -3.96
N SER A 262 -3.08 -16.32 -3.96
CA SER A 262 -1.86 -15.64 -3.54
C SER A 262 -0.80 -15.85 -4.60
N GLY A 263 0.17 -14.97 -4.67
CA GLY A 263 1.13 -15.02 -5.77
C GLY A 263 2.13 -13.90 -5.71
N ARG A 264 2.74 -13.66 -6.88
CA ARG A 264 3.68 -12.57 -7.05
C ARG A 264 3.61 -11.91 -8.41
N VAL A 265 3.97 -10.64 -8.46
CA VAL A 265 4.23 -9.90 -9.71
C VAL A 265 5.43 -10.54 -10.43
N LEU A 266 5.33 -10.71 -11.75
CA LEU A 266 6.38 -11.35 -12.56
C LEU A 266 7.33 -10.37 -13.25
N ASN A 267 6.92 -9.12 -13.47
CA ASN A 267 7.60 -8.10 -14.28
C ASN A 267 8.02 -8.59 -15.67
#